data_AF-C5CWC6-F1
#
_entry.id   AF-C5CWC6-F1
#
_cell.length_a   1.000
_cell.length_b   1.000
_cell.length_c   1.000
_cell.angle_alpha   90.00
_cell.angle_beta   90.00
_cell.angle_gamma   90.00
#
_symmetry.space_group_name_H-M   'P 1'
#
loop_
_entity.id
_entity.type
_entity.pdbx_description
1 polymer ?
#
loop_
_entity_poly.entity_id
_entity_poly.type
_entity_poly.pdbx_seq_one_letter_code
_entity_poly.pdbx_strand_id
1 'polypeptide(L)'
;MDFAWHGGLLRWVRRELRMERWFLGMALALAAPAFAQAAEPAEGAASSCEAEEAALEHDMDLARSRGQMLRRRQLAENLDALRARCRASEPPQSRAARIDKLEHDIRALRAELEHAEAQLRELKNERP
;
A
#
# COMPACT_ATOMS: atom_id res chain seq x y z
N MET A 1 -1.09 12.86 62.07
CA MET A 1 -0.03 13.71 62.63
C MET A 1 0.15 14.89 61.70
N ASP A 2 -0.52 15.98 62.06
CA ASP A 2 -0.26 17.33 61.60
C ASP A 2 1.20 17.72 61.82
N PHE A 3 1.76 18.55 60.93
CA PHE A 3 2.32 19.84 61.31
C PHE A 3 2.40 20.75 60.07
N ALA A 4 1.62 21.83 60.15
CA ALA A 4 1.68 22.99 59.29
C ALA A 4 3.02 23.74 59.47
N TRP A 5 3.45 24.53 58.48
CA TRP A 5 3.45 25.99 58.62
C TRP A 5 3.92 26.72 57.33
N HIS A 6 2.97 27.50 56.79
CA HIS A 6 3.07 28.86 56.23
C HIS A 6 3.76 29.16 54.89
N GLY A 7 2.91 29.65 53.98
CA GLY A 7 3.29 30.34 52.76
C GLY A 7 3.81 31.77 52.99
N GLY A 8 4.53 32.25 51.98
CA GLY A 8 5.07 33.59 51.93
C GLY A 8 5.45 33.99 50.50
N LEU A 9 4.50 34.65 49.80
CA LEU A 9 4.76 35.69 48.80
C LEU A 9 5.51 35.34 47.50
N LEU A 10 4.76 34.90 46.48
CA LEU A 10 4.44 35.63 45.22
C LEU A 10 5.39 36.68 44.58
N ARG A 11 6.69 36.79 44.89
CA ARG A 11 7.51 37.92 44.41
C ARG A 11 8.92 37.57 43.93
N TRP A 12 9.04 36.52 43.13
CA TRP A 12 10.16 36.40 42.18
C TRP A 12 9.69 36.00 40.78
N VAL A 13 8.50 36.51 40.45
CA VAL A 13 7.74 36.39 39.20
C VAL A 13 8.41 37.09 37.99
N ARG A 14 9.74 37.22 37.87
CA ARG A 14 10.27 38.06 36.77
C ARG A 14 11.56 37.69 36.06
N ARG A 15 12.35 36.68 36.45
CA ARG A 15 13.71 36.56 35.86
C ARG A 15 14.10 35.31 35.08
N GLU A 16 13.42 34.17 35.21
CA GLU A 16 13.79 32.98 34.41
C GLU A 16 12.77 32.62 33.30
N LEU A 17 11.69 33.39 33.13
CA LEU A 17 10.78 33.32 31.97
C LEU A 17 11.41 33.87 30.66
N ARG A 18 12.74 34.08 30.63
CA ARG A 18 13.50 34.76 29.56
C ARG A 18 14.37 33.83 28.70
N MET A 19 14.34 32.52 28.92
CA MET A 19 15.09 31.55 28.10
C MET A 19 14.23 30.62 27.26
N GLU A 20 12.93 30.50 27.55
CA GLU A 20 12.01 29.66 26.77
C GLU A 20 11.20 30.44 25.72
N ARG A 21 11.47 31.74 25.56
CA ARG A 21 10.69 32.64 24.68
C ARG A 21 11.46 33.17 23.48
N TRP A 22 12.55 32.50 23.09
CA TRP A 22 13.35 32.90 21.92
C TRP A 22 13.39 31.90 20.76
N PHE A 23 12.80 30.70 20.89
CA PHE A 23 12.68 29.77 19.75
C PHE A 23 11.25 29.58 19.23
N LEU A 24 10.24 30.17 19.89
CA LEU A 24 8.83 30.19 19.44
C LEU A 24 8.48 31.41 18.56
N GLY A 25 9.48 32.10 18.00
CA GLY A 25 9.35 33.34 17.24
C GLY A 25 9.56 33.20 15.72
N MET A 26 9.46 32.01 15.16
CA MET A 26 9.48 31.78 13.71
C MET A 26 8.16 31.19 13.23
N ALA A 27 7.06 31.71 13.78
CA ALA A 27 5.75 31.59 13.19
C ALA A 27 5.62 32.59 12.02
N LEU A 28 5.11 32.09 10.90
CA LEU A 28 4.42 32.85 9.84
C LEU A 28 5.27 33.75 8.93
N ALA A 29 5.73 33.16 7.82
CA ALA A 29 5.55 33.67 6.46
C ALA A 29 6.17 32.61 5.53
N LEU A 30 5.40 31.66 5.02
CA LEU A 30 4.84 31.76 3.67
C LEU A 30 3.63 30.83 3.56
N ALA A 31 2.44 31.42 3.59
CA ALA A 31 1.26 30.79 3.03
C ALA A 31 1.38 30.85 1.50
N ALA A 32 1.64 29.72 0.86
CA ALA A 32 1.35 29.49 -0.55
C ALA A 32 0.33 28.35 -0.64
N PRO A 33 -0.96 28.62 -0.90
CA PRO A 33 -1.91 27.58 -1.27
C PRO A 33 -1.75 27.34 -2.77
N ALA A 34 -0.79 26.50 -3.13
CA ALA A 34 -0.70 25.84 -4.43
C ALA A 34 -0.05 24.49 -4.09
N PHE A 35 -0.76 23.37 -4.09
CA PHE A 35 -1.55 22.85 -5.18
C PHE A 35 -2.78 22.08 -4.67
N ALA A 36 -3.97 22.56 -5.02
CA ALA A 36 -5.06 21.66 -5.35
C ALA A 36 -4.74 21.07 -6.73
N GLN A 37 -3.79 20.14 -6.78
CA GLN A 37 -3.81 19.12 -7.82
C GLN A 37 -4.64 18.00 -7.22
N ALA A 38 -5.95 18.06 -7.44
CA ALA A 38 -6.71 16.83 -7.56
C ALA A 38 -6.03 16.05 -8.69
N ALA A 39 -5.09 15.19 -8.29
CA ALA A 39 -4.50 14.21 -9.16
C ALA A 39 -5.61 13.20 -9.47
N GLU A 40 -6.46 13.56 -10.44
CA GLU A 40 -6.76 12.59 -11.49
C GLU A 40 -5.39 12.30 -12.14
N PRO A 41 -4.98 11.04 -12.07
CA PRO A 41 -5.45 10.16 -13.11
C PRO A 41 -6.03 8.88 -12.51
N ALA A 42 -7.30 8.61 -12.82
CA ALA A 42 -7.84 7.26 -12.76
C ALA A 42 -6.95 6.22 -13.50
N GLU A 43 -6.07 6.66 -14.41
CA GLU A 43 -5.08 5.81 -15.09
C GLU A 43 -3.83 5.48 -14.24
N GLY A 44 -3.44 6.33 -13.30
CA GLY A 44 -2.27 6.08 -12.43
C GLY A 44 -2.55 5.07 -11.33
N ALA A 45 -3.77 5.08 -10.80
CA ALA A 45 -4.21 4.17 -9.73
C ALA A 45 -4.23 2.69 -10.16
N ALA A 46 -4.58 2.42 -11.43
CA ALA A 46 -4.54 1.07 -11.99
C ALA A 46 -3.10 0.55 -12.10
N SER A 47 -2.19 1.36 -12.65
CA SER A 47 -0.76 1.01 -12.76
C SER A 47 -0.07 0.84 -11.40
N SER A 48 -0.47 1.63 -10.39
CA SER A 48 0.06 1.47 -9.03
C SER A 48 -0.45 0.21 -8.35
N CYS A 49 -1.70 -0.19 -8.60
CA CYS A 49 -2.23 -1.42 -8.05
C CYS A 49 -1.50 -2.66 -8.60
N GLU A 50 -1.31 -2.74 -9.93
CA GLU A 50 -0.59 -3.86 -10.54
C GLU A 50 0.86 -3.97 -10.02
N ALA A 51 1.53 -2.82 -9.84
CA ALA A 51 2.88 -2.78 -9.28
C ALA A 51 2.92 -3.27 -7.82
N GLU A 52 1.96 -2.86 -6.99
CA GLU A 52 1.84 -3.32 -5.60
C GLU A 52 1.49 -4.81 -5.51
N GLU A 53 0.62 -5.32 -6.39
CA GLU A 53 0.30 -6.74 -6.48
C GLU A 53 1.54 -7.56 -6.84
N ALA A 54 2.28 -7.16 -7.88
CA ALA A 54 3.51 -7.84 -8.31
C ALA A 54 4.58 -7.85 -7.20
N ALA A 55 4.70 -6.75 -6.44
CA ALA A 55 5.62 -6.68 -5.31
C ALA A 55 5.24 -7.67 -4.20
N LEU A 56 3.94 -7.78 -3.86
CA LEU A 56 3.45 -8.75 -2.88
C LEU A 56 3.65 -10.19 -3.34
N GLU A 57 3.42 -10.49 -4.61
CA GLU A 57 3.63 -11.84 -5.19
C GLU A 57 5.10 -12.24 -5.13
N HIS A 58 6.01 -11.33 -5.50
CA HIS A 58 7.45 -11.55 -5.35
C HIS A 58 7.85 -11.81 -3.89
N ASP A 59 7.32 -11.05 -2.94
CA ASP A 59 7.57 -11.24 -1.51
C ASP A 59 7.02 -12.58 -1.00
N MET A 60 5.91 -13.07 -1.55
CA MET A 60 5.36 -14.38 -1.25
C MET A 60 6.30 -15.51 -1.71
N ASP A 61 6.88 -15.39 -2.89
CA ASP A 61 7.87 -16.35 -3.40
C ASP A 61 9.16 -16.35 -2.58
N LEU A 62 9.61 -15.17 -2.15
CA LEU A 62 10.74 -15.04 -1.25
C LEU A 62 10.44 -15.65 0.13
N ALA A 63 9.24 -15.44 0.67
CA ALA A 63 8.81 -16.07 1.92
C ALA A 63 8.72 -17.59 1.78
N ARG A 64 8.26 -18.09 0.63
CA ARG A 64 8.18 -19.53 0.30
C ARG A 64 9.57 -20.16 0.25
N SER A 65 10.51 -19.57 -0.48
CA SER A 65 11.87 -20.09 -0.60
C SER A 65 12.61 -20.15 0.74
N ARG A 66 12.24 -19.26 1.68
CA ARG A 66 12.78 -19.21 3.05
C ARG A 66 12.00 -20.06 4.07
N GLY A 67 10.96 -20.79 3.66
CA GLY A 67 10.14 -21.60 4.56
C GLY A 67 9.27 -20.79 5.55
N GLN A 68 9.04 -19.50 5.29
CA GLN A 68 8.32 -18.59 6.18
C GLN A 68 6.79 -18.69 5.97
N MET A 69 6.21 -19.82 6.35
CA MET A 69 4.80 -20.13 6.06
C MET A 69 3.80 -19.14 6.66
N LEU A 70 4.03 -18.64 7.89
CA LEU A 70 3.16 -17.63 8.51
C LEU A 70 3.23 -16.29 7.77
N ARG A 71 4.44 -15.83 7.42
CA ARG A 71 4.61 -14.60 6.65
C ARG A 71 3.95 -14.70 5.28
N ARG A 72 4.08 -15.85 4.61
CA ARG A 72 3.40 -16.09 3.33
C ARG A 72 1.88 -15.95 3.46
N ARG A 73 1.28 -16.47 4.54
CA ARG A 73 -0.17 -16.31 4.78
C ARG A 73 -0.55 -14.84 4.96
N GLN A 74 0.21 -14.10 5.76
CA GLN A 74 -0.02 -12.67 5.93
C GLN A 74 0.07 -11.89 4.61
N LEU A 75 1.06 -12.21 3.78
CA LEU A 75 1.21 -11.59 2.47
C LEU A 75 0.03 -11.92 1.54
N ALA A 76 -0.49 -13.15 1.58
CA ALA A 76 -1.68 -13.53 0.82
C ALA A 76 -2.92 -12.74 1.27
N GLU A 77 -3.13 -12.57 2.57
CA GLU A 77 -4.22 -11.74 3.11
C GLU A 77 -4.08 -10.27 2.67
N ASN A 78 -2.86 -9.74 2.68
CA ASN A 78 -2.58 -8.38 2.23
C ASN A 78 -2.86 -8.21 0.73
N LEU A 79 -2.51 -9.21 -0.08
CA LEU A 79 -2.77 -9.24 -1.51
C LEU A 79 -4.27 -9.29 -1.81
N ASP A 80 -5.03 -10.12 -1.08
CA ASP A 80 -6.49 -10.17 -1.22
C ASP A 80 -7.14 -8.84 -0.83
N ALA A 81 -6.67 -8.22 0.26
CA ALA A 81 -7.13 -6.90 0.68
C ALA A 81 -6.79 -5.81 -0.35
N LEU A 82 -5.60 -5.85 -0.94
CA LEU A 82 -5.19 -4.94 -2.02
C LEU A 82 -6.10 -5.09 -3.24
N ARG A 83 -6.30 -6.32 -3.72
CA ARG A 83 -7.19 -6.63 -4.84
C ARG A 83 -8.61 -6.13 -4.64
N ALA A 84 -9.15 -6.28 -3.43
CA ALA A 84 -10.47 -5.79 -3.10
C ALA A 84 -10.56 -4.26 -3.21
N ARG A 85 -9.54 -3.53 -2.74
CA ARG A 85 -9.47 -2.07 -2.86
C ARG A 85 -9.34 -1.64 -4.32
N CYS A 86 -8.49 -2.29 -5.09
CA CYS A 86 -8.28 -1.92 -6.48
C CYS A 86 -9.51 -2.16 -7.35
N ARG A 87 -10.24 -3.25 -7.14
CA ARG A 87 -11.53 -3.50 -7.80
C ARG A 87 -12.59 -2.45 -7.41
N ALA A 88 -12.56 -1.96 -6.17
CA ALA A 88 -13.48 -0.91 -5.73
C ALA A 88 -13.18 0.46 -6.38
N SER A 89 -11.92 0.69 -6.80
CA SER A 89 -11.53 1.90 -7.54
C SER A 89 -11.74 1.80 -9.06
N GLU A 90 -11.96 0.61 -9.61
CA GLU A 90 -12.24 0.48 -11.04
C GLU A 90 -13.61 1.08 -11.39
N PRO A 91 -13.71 1.84 -12.51
CA PRO A 91 -14.99 2.34 -12.97
C PRO A 91 -15.95 1.18 -13.28
N PRO A 92 -17.25 1.31 -12.97
CA PRO A 92 -18.20 0.22 -13.14
C PRO A 92 -18.35 -0.17 -14.61
N GLN A 93 -17.76 -1.31 -14.98
CA GLN A 93 -17.91 -1.89 -16.32
C GLN A 93 -19.33 -2.46 -16.48
N SER A 94 -19.89 -2.35 -17.69
CA SER A 94 -21.17 -2.99 -18.02
C SER A 94 -21.07 -4.51 -17.89
N ARG A 95 -22.19 -5.19 -17.60
CA ARG A 95 -22.22 -6.66 -17.50
C ARG A 95 -21.75 -7.32 -18.80
N ALA A 96 -22.14 -6.77 -19.96
CA ALA A 96 -21.73 -7.28 -21.26
C ALA A 96 -20.21 -7.18 -21.45
N ALA A 97 -19.61 -6.01 -21.18
CA ALA A 97 -18.17 -5.82 -21.29
C ALA A 97 -17.37 -6.80 -20.40
N ARG A 98 -17.86 -7.08 -19.19
CA ARG A 98 -17.23 -8.08 -18.30
C ARG A 98 -17.32 -9.50 -18.85
N ILE A 99 -18.45 -9.86 -19.47
CA ILE A 99 -18.62 -11.19 -20.09
C ILE A 99 -17.65 -11.32 -21.26
N ASP A 100 -17.61 -10.34 -22.16
CA ASP A 100 -16.75 -10.37 -23.34
C ASP A 100 -15.26 -10.47 -22.96
N LYS A 101 -14.85 -9.72 -21.91
CA LYS A 101 -13.50 -9.83 -21.34
C LYS A 101 -13.20 -11.25 -20.85
N LEU A 102 -14.08 -11.82 -20.02
CA LEU A 102 -13.88 -13.17 -19.49
C LEU A 102 -13.85 -14.24 -20.59
N GLU A 103 -14.69 -14.11 -21.62
CA GLU A 103 -14.67 -15.02 -22.76
C GLU A 103 -13.35 -14.93 -23.54
N HIS A 104 -12.80 -13.72 -23.69
CA HIS A 104 -11.49 -13.51 -24.30
C HIS A 104 -10.37 -14.14 -23.46
N ASP A 105 -10.36 -13.89 -22.15
CA ASP A 105 -9.37 -14.42 -21.22
C ASP A 105 -9.39 -15.97 -21.21
N ILE A 106 -10.58 -16.58 -21.23
CA ILE A 106 -10.72 -18.05 -21.31
C ILE A 106 -10.09 -18.60 -22.59
N ARG A 107 -10.24 -17.92 -23.73
CA ARG A 107 -9.62 -18.35 -24.99
C ARG A 107 -8.10 -18.23 -24.93
N ALA A 108 -7.58 -17.14 -24.38
CA ALA A 108 -6.14 -16.92 -24.22
C ALA A 108 -5.50 -18.00 -23.33
N LEU A 109 -6.07 -18.24 -22.14
CA LEU A 109 -5.56 -19.22 -21.19
C LEU A 109 -5.57 -20.65 -21.75
N ARG A 110 -6.57 -21.01 -22.57
CA ARG A 110 -6.61 -22.32 -23.25
C ARG A 110 -5.46 -22.47 -24.24
N ALA A 111 -5.16 -21.43 -25.02
CA ALA A 111 -4.05 -21.45 -25.96
C ALA A 111 -2.70 -21.57 -25.24
N GLU A 112 -2.52 -20.85 -24.13
CA GLU A 112 -1.33 -20.98 -23.28
C GLU A 112 -1.16 -22.38 -22.71
N LEU A 113 -2.26 -22.99 -22.25
CA LEU A 113 -2.25 -24.36 -21.73
C LEU A 113 -1.90 -25.39 -22.80
N GLU A 114 -2.50 -25.28 -23.99
CA GLU A 114 -2.17 -26.14 -25.13
C GLU A 114 -0.68 -26.05 -25.50
N HIS A 115 -0.13 -24.83 -25.49
CA HIS A 115 1.30 -24.60 -25.74
C HIS A 115 2.18 -25.26 -24.67
N ALA A 116 1.87 -25.06 -23.38
CA ALA A 116 2.65 -25.66 -22.29
C ALA A 116 2.59 -27.21 -22.34
N GLU A 117 1.44 -27.77 -22.66
CA GLU A 117 1.28 -29.22 -22.85
C GLU A 117 2.05 -29.76 -24.06
N ALA A 118 2.17 -28.98 -25.15
CA ALA A 118 2.98 -29.36 -26.30
C ALA A 118 4.47 -29.39 -25.93
N GLN A 119 4.98 -28.36 -25.23
CA GLN A 119 6.34 -28.34 -24.71
C GLN A 119 6.63 -29.52 -23.79
N LEU A 120 5.68 -29.85 -22.90
CA LEU A 120 5.82 -31.02 -22.03
C LEU A 120 5.88 -32.33 -22.82
N ARG A 121 5.08 -32.46 -23.89
CA ARG A 121 5.13 -33.65 -24.76
C ARG A 121 6.47 -33.77 -25.48
N GLU A 122 7.02 -32.67 -25.97
CA GLU A 122 8.34 -32.62 -26.61
C GLU A 122 9.43 -33.07 -25.64
N LEU A 123 9.53 -32.45 -24.46
CA LEU A 123 10.52 -32.82 -23.43
C LEU A 123 10.40 -34.27 -22.95
N LYS A 124 9.19 -34.85 -22.97
CA LYS A 124 8.99 -36.27 -22.61
C LYS A 124 9.40 -37.24 -23.72
N ASN A 125 9.37 -36.79 -24.97
CA ASN A 125 9.75 -37.59 -26.13
C ASN A 125 11.26 -37.49 -26.41
N GLU A 126 11.89 -36.38 -26.03
CA GLU A 126 13.33 -36.25 -25.88
C GLU A 126 13.80 -37.12 -24.70
N ARG A 127 13.95 -38.44 -24.93
CA ARG A 127 14.65 -39.31 -23.98
C ARG A 127 16.13 -38.88 -23.90
N PRO A 128 16.75 -38.98 -22.71
CA PRO A 128 18.18 -38.72 -22.54
C PRO A 128 19.06 -39.66 -23.35
#